data_AF-X1DLI1-F1
#
_entry.id   AF-X1DLI1-F1
#
_cell.length_a   1.000
_cell.length_b   1.000
_cell.length_c   1.000
_cell.angle_alpha   90.00
_cell.angle_beta   90.00
_cell.angle_gamma   90.00
#
_symmetry.space_group_name_H-M   'P 1'
#
loop_
_entity.id
_entity.type
_entity.pdbx_description
1 polymer ?
#
loop_
_entity_poly.entity_id
_entity_poly.type
_entity_poly.pdbx_seq_one_letter_code
_entity_poly.pdbx_strand_id
1 'polypeptide(L)'
;VSSLSSESKLKVCLPVQSGSNDILKAMRRGYTVEDYRHLITQIRSKIPGVALSTDVLVGFPSETEEQFQQTFNLLSELRLDTV
;
A
#
# COMPACT_ATOMS: atom_id res chain seq x y z
N VAL A 1 22.52 16.53 20.31
CA VAL A 1 22.17 15.11 20.14
C VAL A 1 20.76 14.89 20.67
N SER A 2 19.76 15.27 19.87
CA SER A 2 18.35 15.16 20.26
C SER A 2 17.95 13.69 20.27
N SER A 3 17.60 13.24 21.47
CA SER A 3 17.22 11.89 21.87
C SER A 3 16.40 11.16 20.79
N LEU A 4 16.99 10.08 20.27
CA LEU A 4 16.26 8.97 19.66
C LEU A 4 15.38 8.36 20.75
N SER A 5 14.23 8.96 21.01
CA SER A 5 13.13 8.26 21.65
C SER A 5 12.54 7.33 20.59
N SER A 6 13.22 6.21 20.39
CA SER A 6 12.75 5.09 19.58
C SER A 6 11.60 4.41 20.34
N GLU A 7 10.47 5.11 20.49
CA GLU A 7 9.19 4.41 20.61
C GLU A 7 9.12 3.51 19.38
N SER A 8 9.12 2.21 19.61
CA SER A 8 9.10 1.22 18.54
C SER A 8 7.72 1.27 17.90
N LYS A 9 7.45 2.27 17.07
CA LYS A 9 6.26 2.29 16.21
C LYS A 9 6.31 1.02 15.40
N LEU A 10 5.34 0.13 15.62
CA LEU A 10 5.24 -1.09 14.86
C LEU A 10 5.17 -0.69 13.38
N LYS A 11 6.18 -1.11 12.61
CA LYS A 11 6.25 -0.84 11.18
C LYS A 11 5.80 -2.08 10.44
N VAL A 12 4.81 -1.91 9.57
CA VAL A 12 4.27 -2.98 8.76
C VAL A 12 4.48 -2.60 7.30
N CYS A 13 5.23 -3.43 6.58
CA CYS A 13 5.39 -3.30 5.14
C CYS A 13 4.45 -4.27 4.43
N LEU A 14 3.52 -3.74 3.64
CA LEU A 14 2.58 -4.51 2.85
C LEU A 14 2.64 -4.01 1.41
N PRO A 15 3.21 -4.80 0.48
CA PRO A 15 3.36 -4.34 -0.88
C PRO A 15 2.03 -4.48 -1.64
N VAL A 16 1.41 -3.36 -2.00
CA VAL A 16 0.21 -3.37 -2.84
C VAL A 16 0.53 -3.79 -4.27
N GLN A 17 1.74 -3.48 -4.77
CA GLN A 17 2.22 -3.71 -6.13
C GLN A 17 1.51 -2.88 -7.21
N SER A 18 0.17 -2.91 -7.28
CA SER A 18 -0.63 -2.07 -8.19
C SER A 18 -1.97 -1.75 -7.56
N GLY A 19 -2.53 -0.58 -7.88
CA GLY A 19 -3.89 -0.19 -7.50
C GLY A 19 -4.95 -0.58 -8.53
N SER A 20 -4.62 -1.44 -9.49
CA SER A 20 -5.57 -1.99 -10.45
C SER A 20 -5.75 -3.50 -10.27
N ASN A 21 -7.00 -3.95 -10.11
CA ASN A 21 -7.34 -5.37 -9.98
C ASN A 21 -6.94 -6.19 -11.23
N ASP A 22 -6.98 -5.58 -12.41
CA ASP A 22 -6.58 -6.25 -13.65
C ASP A 22 -5.08 -6.51 -13.69
N ILE A 23 -4.27 -5.54 -13.24
CA ILE A 23 -2.81 -5.70 -13.13
C ILE A 23 -2.45 -6.68 -12.02
N LEU A 24 -3.11 -6.60 -10.85
CA LEU A 24 -2.93 -7.58 -9.78
C LEU A 24 -3.22 -9.01 -10.28
N LYS A 25 -4.29 -9.18 -11.06
CA LYS A 25 -4.63 -10.47 -11.67
C LYS A 25 -3.60 -10.91 -12.72
N ALA A 26 -3.10 -9.99 -13.55
CA ALA A 26 -2.04 -10.28 -14.52
C ALA A 26 -0.73 -10.69 -13.83
N MET A 27 -0.43 -10.10 -12.67
CA MET A 27 0.66 -10.50 -11.76
C MET A 27 0.39 -11.80 -10.99
N ARG A 28 -0.78 -12.44 -11.17
CA ARG A 28 -1.24 -13.63 -10.43
C ARG A 28 -1.33 -13.40 -8.92
N ARG A 29 -1.69 -12.20 -8.48
CA ARG A 29 -2.02 -11.91 -7.08
C ARG A 29 -3.42 -12.43 -6.76
N GLY A 30 -3.57 -13.08 -5.61
CA GLY A 30 -4.83 -13.65 -5.12
C GLY A 30 -5.64 -12.71 -4.23
N TYR A 31 -5.41 -11.40 -4.32
CA TYR A 31 -6.10 -10.37 -3.55
C TYR A 31 -6.51 -9.22 -4.47
N THR A 32 -7.52 -8.46 -4.06
CA THR A 32 -7.94 -7.25 -4.75
C THR A 32 -7.49 -5.98 -4.01
N VAL A 33 -7.66 -4.84 -4.67
CA VAL A 33 -7.41 -3.53 -4.05
C VAL A 33 -8.35 -3.29 -2.86
N GLU A 34 -9.58 -3.79 -2.94
CA GLU A 34 -10.56 -3.73 -1.85
C GLU A 34 -10.09 -4.54 -0.63
N ASP A 35 -9.56 -5.75 -0.85
CA ASP A 35 -8.97 -6.57 0.21
C ASP A 35 -7.82 -5.84 0.90
N TYR A 36 -6.96 -5.18 0.10
CA TYR A 36 -5.85 -4.38 0.61
C TYR A 36 -6.33 -3.20 1.45
N ARG A 37 -7.32 -2.43 0.97
CA ARG A 37 -7.92 -1.33 1.74
C ARG A 37 -8.51 -1.81 3.06
N HIS A 38 -9.21 -2.94 3.03
CA HIS A 38 -9.82 -3.52 4.22
C HIS A 38 -8.75 -3.97 5.23
N LEU A 39 -7.67 -4.59 4.76
CA LEU A 39 -6.54 -4.98 5.59
C LEU A 39 -5.88 -3.76 6.25
N ILE A 40 -5.57 -2.71 5.49
CA ILE A 40 -4.98 -1.48 6.02
C ILE A 40 -5.88 -0.84 7.08
N THR A 41 -7.19 -0.80 6.82
CA THR A 41 -8.17 -0.26 7.76
C THR A 41 -8.20 -1.06 9.06
N GLN A 42 -8.21 -2.40 8.97
CA GLN A 42 -8.19 -3.25 10.16
C GLN A 42 -6.89 -3.13 10.97
N ILE A 43 -5.75 -2.98 10.30
CA ILE A 43 -4.45 -2.80 10.98
C ILE A 43 -4.45 -1.48 11.73
N ARG A 44 -4.90 -0.39 11.10
CA ARG A 44 -5.03 0.93 11.74
C ARG A 44 -5.99 0.93 12.92
N SER A 45 -7.11 0.20 12.81
CA SER A 45 -8.08 0.12 13.91
C SER A 45 -7.56 -0.69 15.10
N LYS A 46 -6.76 -1.73 14.85
CA LYS A 46 -6.22 -2.61 15.90
C LYS A 46 -4.95 -2.04 16.53
N ILE A 47 -4.15 -1.31 15.77
CA ILE A 47 -2.85 -0.79 16.19
C ILE A 47 -2.78 0.72 15.85
N PRO A 48 -3.35 1.57 16.71
CA PRO A 48 -3.24 3.02 16.54
C PRO A 48 -1.76 3.45 16.53
N GLY A 49 -1.37 4.25 15.54
CA GLY A 49 0.01 4.76 15.41
C GLY A 49 1.00 3.82 14.71
N VAL A 50 0.52 2.70 14.14
CA VAL A 50 1.30 1.83 13.24
C VAL A 50 1.85 2.63 12.05
N ALA A 51 3.13 2.43 11.74
CA ALA A 51 3.74 2.99 10.53
C ALA A 51 3.52 2.01 9.37
N LEU A 52 2.88 2.47 8.30
CA LEU A 52 2.58 1.64 7.13
C LEU A 52 3.47 2.02 5.96
N SER A 53 4.15 1.03 5.40
CA SER A 53 4.90 1.17 4.15
C SER A 53 4.35 0.25 3.08
N THR A 54 4.42 0.68 1.82
CA THR A 54 4.11 -0.14 0.66
C THR A 54 5.22 -0.05 -0.37
N ASP A 55 5.33 -1.08 -1.19
CA ASP A 55 6.06 -1.02 -2.45
C ASP A 55 5.06 -1.08 -3.61
N VAL A 56 5.36 -0.37 -4.70
CA VAL A 56 4.57 -0.31 -5.92
C VAL A 56 5.45 -0.64 -7.12
N LEU A 57 4.90 -1.39 -8.08
CA LEU A 57 5.55 -1.72 -9.34
C LEU A 57 4.83 -0.98 -10.46
N VAL A 58 5.53 -0.05 -11.09
CA VAL A 58 5.06 0.73 -12.24
C VAL A 58 5.67 0.19 -13.54
N GLY A 59 4.96 0.38 -14.65
CA GLY A 59 5.41 -0.06 -15.97
C GLY A 59 5.27 -1.56 -16.20
N PHE A 60 4.29 -2.21 -15.57
CA PHE A 60 4.02 -3.62 -15.84
C PHE A 60 3.60 -3.80 -17.32
N PRO A 61 4.02 -4.89 -18.01
CA PRO A 61 3.57 -5.15 -19.37
C PRO A 61 2.03 -5.17 -19.42
N SER A 62 1.44 -4.30 -20.25
CA SER A 62 -0.01 -4.06 -20.35
C SER A 62 -0.62 -3.13 -19.29
N GLU A 63 0.17 -2.43 -18.48
CA GLU A 63 -0.34 -1.33 -17.66
C GLU A 63 -0.75 -0.14 -18.54
N THR A 64 -2.00 0.30 -18.41
CA THR A 64 -2.51 1.51 -19.06
C THR A 64 -2.36 2.73 -18.16
N GLU A 65 -2.44 3.92 -18.75
CA GLU A 65 -2.40 5.18 -18.01
C GLU A 65 -3.48 5.26 -16.92
N GLU A 66 -4.69 4.75 -17.21
CA GLU A 66 -5.78 4.72 -16.24
C GLU A 66 -5.48 3.81 -15.05
N GLN A 67 -4.81 2.68 -15.29
CA GLN A 67 -4.42 1.72 -14.23
C GLN A 67 -3.26 2.26 -13.39
N PHE A 68 -2.34 2.98 -14.02
CA PHE A 68 -1.33 3.75 -13.31
C PHE A 68 -1.99 4.83 -12.43
N GLN A 69 -2.96 5.57 -12.96
CA GLN A 69 -3.70 6.59 -12.20
C GLN A 69 -4.49 5.98 -11.04
N GLN A 70 -5.07 4.78 -11.21
CA GLN A 70 -5.71 4.04 -10.10
C GLN A 70 -4.72 3.75 -8.96
N THR A 71 -3.51 3.34 -9.30
CA THR A 71 -2.41 3.12 -8.34
C THR A 71 -2.04 4.40 -7.61
N PHE A 72 -1.86 5.50 -8.34
CA PHE A 72 -1.56 6.80 -7.76
C PHE A 72 -2.67 7.30 -6.81
N ASN A 73 -3.93 7.16 -7.23
CA ASN A 73 -5.09 7.54 -6.44
C ASN A 73 -5.18 6.72 -5.14
N LEU A 74 -4.90 5.42 -5.22
CA LEU A 74 -4.87 4.54 -4.05
C LEU A 74 -3.81 4.96 -3.02
N LEU A 75 -2.60 5.28 -3.47
CA LEU A 75 -1.53 5.76 -2.59
C LEU A 75 -1.91 7.07 -1.89
N SER A 76 -2.51 7.99 -2.66
CA SER A 76 -2.98 9.29 -2.15
C SER A 76 -4.11 9.14 -1.13
N GLU A 77 -5.03 8.20 -1.36
CA GLU A 77 -6.13 7.86 -0.46
C GLU A 77 -5.61 7.26 0.85
N LEU A 78 -4.68 6.30 0.77
CA LEU A 78 -4.24 5.53 1.91
C LEU A 78 -3.29 6.30 2.84
N ARG A 79 -2.63 7.37 2.39
CA ARG A 79 -1.71 8.20 3.19
C ARG A 79 -0.72 7.33 3.99
N LEU A 80 0.11 6.60 3.26
CA LEU A 80 1.12 5.72 3.83
C LEU A 80 2.33 6.54 4.29
N ASP A 81 3.05 6.07 5.30
CA ASP A 81 4.21 6.76 5.86
C ASP A 81 5.45 6.64 4.94
N THR A 82 5.50 5.60 4.12
CA THR A 82 6.58 5.36 3.16
C THR A 82 6.03 4.61 1.95
N VAL A 83 6.48 5.02 0.76
CA VAL A 83 6.19 4.40 -0.54
C VAL A 83 7.52 4.17 -1.26
#